data_AF-A0A4Y2VS83-F1
#
_entry.id   AF-A0A4Y2VS83-F1
#
_cell.length_a   1.000
_cell.length_b   1.000
_cell.length_c   1.000
_cell.angle_alpha   90.00
_cell.angle_beta   90.00
_cell.angle_gamma   90.00
#
_symmetry.space_group_name_H-M   'P 1'
#
loop_
_entity.id
_entity.type
_entity.pdbx_description
1 polymer ?
#
loop_
_entity_poly.entity_id
_entity_poly.type
_entity_poly.pdbx_seq_one_letter_code
_entity_poly.pdbx_strand_id
1 'polypeptide(L)'
;VRLFNYSAKYSFHMWDLIAFFGNMDKFLLNPDQEDEAFAEVVQNMVSNFVKSGGDSIGDSDWLRFPKKIANLARNITFGSINKTECKFWSESKLDVYAWVS
;
A
#
# COMPACT_ATOMS: atom_id res chain seq x y z
N VAL A 1 0.05 14.72 9.55
CA VAL A 1 -1.29 14.60 8.94
C VAL A 1 -2.21 15.70 9.46
N ARG A 2 -2.56 16.66 8.60
CA ARG A 2 -3.41 17.81 8.89
C ARG A 2 -4.76 17.39 9.48
N LEU A 3 -5.38 16.34 8.92
CA LEU A 3 -6.69 15.83 9.35
C LEU A 3 -6.73 15.44 10.83
N PHE A 4 -5.62 14.93 11.36
CA PHE A 4 -5.55 14.39 12.72
C PHE A 4 -4.68 15.24 13.65
N ASN A 5 -4.21 16.40 13.19
CA ASN A 5 -3.33 17.32 13.92
C ASN A 5 -2.14 16.62 14.63
N TYR A 6 -1.54 15.62 13.99
CA TYR A 6 -0.37 14.92 14.51
C TYR A 6 0.68 14.70 13.42
N SER A 7 1.94 14.52 13.82
CA SER A 7 3.02 14.12 12.91
C SER A 7 3.10 12.61 12.82
N ALA A 8 2.88 12.05 11.63
CA ALA A 8 2.97 10.62 11.40
C ALA A 8 4.42 10.23 11.13
N LYS A 9 4.96 9.31 11.94
CA LYS A 9 6.28 8.69 11.70
C LYS A 9 6.20 7.47 10.79
N TYR A 10 5.04 6.83 10.72
CA TYR A 10 4.76 5.64 9.94
C TYR A 10 3.53 5.86 9.06
N SER A 11 3.32 4.98 8.09
CA SER A 11 2.09 4.95 7.30
C SER A 11 0.85 4.91 8.20
N PHE A 12 -0.21 5.57 7.77
CA PHE A 12 -1.45 5.72 8.53
C PHE A 12 -2.66 5.38 7.63
N HIS A 13 -3.83 5.25 8.24
CA HIS A 13 -5.04 4.90 7.52
C HIS A 13 -5.35 5.92 6.41
N MET A 14 -5.72 5.43 5.23
CA MET A 14 -5.95 6.19 3.98
C MET A 14 -4.71 6.79 3.32
N TRP A 15 -3.50 6.49 3.80
CA TRP A 15 -2.29 7.05 3.21
C TRP A 15 -2.11 6.71 1.72
N ASP A 16 -2.38 5.45 1.36
CA ASP A 16 -2.41 4.94 -0.01
C ASP A 16 -3.40 5.69 -0.91
N LEU A 17 -4.60 5.98 -0.42
CA LEU A 17 -5.61 6.76 -1.15
C LEU A 17 -5.12 8.20 -1.43
N ILE A 18 -4.55 8.85 -0.41
CA ILE A 18 -4.03 10.22 -0.51
C ILE A 18 -2.90 10.28 -1.54
N ALA A 19 -1.99 9.31 -1.49
CA ALA A 19 -0.85 9.18 -2.38
C ALA A 19 -1.29 8.91 -3.83
N PHE A 20 -2.24 7.99 -4.02
CA PHE A 20 -2.78 7.65 -5.35
C PHE A 20 -3.42 8.86 -6.06
N PHE A 21 -4.26 9.64 -5.36
CA PHE A 21 -4.95 10.77 -5.95
C PHE A 21 -4.14 12.08 -5.99
N GLY A 22 -2.87 12.06 -5.52
CA GLY A 22 -1.98 13.22 -5.59
C GLY A 22 -2.41 14.41 -4.73
N ASN A 23 -3.12 14.18 -3.63
CA ASN A 23 -3.64 15.24 -2.75
C ASN A 23 -2.79 15.47 -1.49
N MET A 24 -1.51 15.08 -1.50
CA MET A 24 -0.65 15.07 -0.31
C MET A 24 -0.53 16.44 0.37
N ASP A 25 -0.46 17.52 -0.40
CA ASP A 25 -0.43 18.91 0.07
C ASP A 25 -1.64 19.31 0.93
N LYS A 26 -2.79 18.66 0.71
CA LYS A 26 -4.02 18.88 1.50
C LYS A 26 -4.03 18.12 2.81
N PHE A 27 -3.22 17.06 2.94
CA PHE A 27 -3.24 16.17 4.10
C PHE A 27 -1.93 16.17 4.89
N LEU A 28 -0.82 16.60 4.31
CA LEU A 28 0.49 16.73 4.92
C LEU A 28 0.88 18.21 5.00
N LEU A 29 1.56 18.59 6.08
CA LEU A 29 2.02 19.98 6.24
C LEU A 29 3.16 20.25 5.25
N ASN A 30 4.18 19.39 5.29
CA ASN A 30 5.35 19.41 4.43
C ASN A 30 5.64 17.95 4.02
N PRO A 31 5.11 17.46 2.88
CA PRO A 31 5.51 16.15 2.37
C PRO A 31 7.00 16.15 2.06
N ASP A 32 7.69 15.04 2.33
CA ASP A 32 9.10 14.87 2.01
C ASP A 32 9.33 14.03 0.74
N GLN A 33 10.60 13.77 0.41
CA GLN A 33 10.96 13.01 -0.79
C GLN A 33 10.50 11.55 -0.74
N GLU A 34 10.36 10.96 0.45
CA GLU A 34 9.89 9.59 0.61
C GLU A 34 8.37 9.52 0.44
N ASP A 35 7.64 10.55 0.90
CA ASP A 35 6.20 10.70 0.62
C ASP A 35 5.94 10.79 -0.89
N GLU A 36 6.72 11.62 -1.59
CA GLU A 36 6.62 11.78 -3.05
C GLU A 36 6.96 10.49 -3.80
N ALA A 37 8.04 9.80 -3.40
CA ALA A 37 8.42 8.54 -4.02
C ALA A 37 7.37 7.45 -3.81
N PHE A 38 6.76 7.37 -2.63
CA PHE A 38 5.66 6.45 -2.37
C PHE A 38 4.45 6.73 -3.27
N ALA A 39 4.08 8.00 -3.44
CA ALA A 39 2.99 8.39 -4.33
C ALA A 39 3.25 7.99 -5.79
N GLU A 40 4.47 8.21 -6.28
CA GLU A 40 4.87 7.76 -7.62
C GLU A 40 4.75 6.24 -7.77
N VAL A 41 5.23 5.47 -6.78
CA VAL A 41 5.12 4.00 -6.78
C VAL A 41 3.67 3.54 -6.87
N VAL A 42 2.78 4.11 -6.03
CA VAL A 42 1.36 3.74 -6.02
C VAL A 42 0.70 4.08 -7.35
N GLN A 43 0.92 5.28 -7.88
CA GLN A 43 0.33 5.74 -9.14
C GLN A 43 0.80 4.91 -10.33
N ASN A 44 2.10 4.60 -10.40
CA ASN A 44 2.66 3.77 -11.45
C ASN A 44 2.13 2.33 -11.37
N MET A 45 2.08 1.74 -10.18
CA MET A 45 1.56 0.40 -9.97
C MET A 45 0.11 0.28 -10.43
N VAL A 46 -0.77 1.19 -10.00
CA VAL A 46 -2.19 1.18 -10.39
C VAL A 46 -2.34 1.44 -11.88
N SER A 47 -1.58 2.39 -12.44
CA SER A 47 -1.62 2.68 -13.88
C SER A 47 -1.22 1.47 -14.72
N ASN A 48 -0.17 0.75 -14.33
CA ASN A 48 0.27 -0.45 -15.04
C ASN A 48 -0.73 -1.60 -14.88
N PHE A 49 -1.30 -1.77 -13.69
CA PHE A 49 -2.37 -2.74 -13.44
C PHE A 49 -3.57 -2.52 -14.36
N VAL A 50 -4.05 -1.27 -14.48
CA VAL A 50 -5.18 -0.95 -15.35
C VAL A 50 -4.82 -1.14 -16.82
N LYS A 51 -3.64 -0.67 -17.26
CA LYS A 51 -3.17 -0.82 -18.65
C LYS A 51 -3.00 -2.27 -19.08
N SER A 52 -2.68 -3.16 -18.16
CA SER A 52 -2.53 -4.60 -18.42
C SER A 52 -3.85 -5.38 -18.35
N GLY A 53 -4.98 -4.74 -18.05
CA GLY A 53 -6.25 -5.44 -17.82
C GLY A 53 -6.30 -6.19 -16.49
N GLY A 54 -5.43 -5.85 -15.54
CA GLY A 54 -5.36 -6.47 -14.21
C GLY A 54 -4.39 -7.64 -14.10
N ASP A 55 -3.54 -7.86 -15.10
CA ASP A 55 -2.66 -9.03 -15.20
C ASP A 55 -1.17 -8.76 -14.92
N SER A 56 -0.77 -7.49 -14.81
CA SER A 56 0.61 -7.14 -14.48
C SER A 56 0.73 -5.71 -13.96
N ILE A 57 1.74 -5.46 -13.14
CA ILE A 57 2.17 -4.10 -12.76
C ILE A 57 3.49 -3.69 -13.44
N GLY A 58 3.96 -4.47 -14.41
CA GLY A 58 5.26 -4.27 -15.06
C GLY A 58 6.44 -4.94 -14.36
N ASP A 59 6.17 -5.76 -13.33
CA ASP A 59 7.17 -6.53 -12.60
C ASP A 59 6.83 -8.03 -12.68
N SER A 60 7.81 -8.86 -13.07
CA SER A 60 7.64 -10.32 -13.18
C SER A 60 7.50 -11.03 -11.83
N ASP A 61 7.95 -10.40 -10.75
CA ASP A 61 7.85 -10.93 -9.40
C ASP A 61 6.46 -10.68 -8.78
N TRP A 62 5.64 -9.82 -9.40
CA TRP A 62 4.26 -9.66 -9.01
C TRP A 62 3.44 -10.88 -9.42
N LEU A 63 3.09 -11.69 -8.42
CA LEU A 63 2.24 -12.87 -8.59
C LEU A 63 0.92 -12.63 -7.89
N ARG A 64 -0.18 -13.12 -8.49
CA ARG A 64 -1.51 -13.04 -7.89
C ARG A 64 -1.50 -13.60 -6.46
N PHE A 65 -2.19 -12.90 -5.57
CA PHE A 65 -2.47 -13.38 -4.22
C PHE A 65 -3.09 -14.80 -4.28
N PRO A 66 -2.73 -15.74 -3.38
CA PRO A 66 -1.87 -15.59 -2.21
C PRO A 66 -0.37 -15.87 -2.43
N LYS A 67 0.12 -15.92 -3.69
CA LYS A 67 1.50 -16.36 -3.96
C LYS A 67 2.57 -15.40 -3.43
N LYS A 68 2.38 -14.10 -3.60
CA LYS A 68 3.23 -13.05 -3.02
C LYS A 68 2.38 -11.91 -2.48
N ILE A 69 2.92 -11.20 -1.50
CA ILE A 69 2.46 -9.89 -1.04
C ILE A 69 3.44 -8.84 -1.57
N ALA A 70 2.93 -7.74 -2.10
CA ALA A 70 3.73 -6.57 -2.42
C ALA A 70 3.79 -5.63 -1.22
N ASN A 71 4.99 -5.25 -0.80
CA ASN A 71 5.21 -4.17 0.17
C ASN A 71 5.60 -2.91 -0.60
N LEU A 72 4.77 -1.87 -0.48
CA LEU A 72 4.98 -0.59 -1.14
C LEU A 72 5.67 0.38 -0.16
N ALA A 73 6.79 0.94 -0.60
CA ALA A 73 7.49 2.05 0.04
C ALA A 73 8.04 2.94 -1.09
N ARG A 74 9.28 3.45 -0.95
CA ARG A 74 10.02 4.05 -2.07
C ARG A 74 10.25 3.10 -3.24
N ASN A 75 10.33 1.80 -2.97
CA ASN A 75 10.40 0.75 -3.96
C ASN A 75 9.35 -0.32 -3.64
N ILE A 76 8.95 -1.10 -4.64
CA ILE A 76 8.13 -2.29 -4.44
C ILE A 76 9.05 -3.46 -4.09
N THR A 77 8.73 -4.18 -3.03
CA THR A 77 9.36 -5.47 -2.72
C THR A 77 8.29 -6.54 -2.61
N PHE A 78 8.65 -7.79 -2.93
CA PHE A 78 7.70 -8.90 -2.90
C PHE A 78 8.12 -9.95 -1.88
N GLY A 79 7.23 -10.23 -0.94
CA GLY A 79 7.43 -11.21 0.12
C GLY A 79 6.40 -12.33 0.10
N SER A 80 6.64 -13.34 0.93
CA SER A 80 5.65 -14.36 1.26
C SER A 80 4.68 -13.88 2.33
N ILE A 81 3.48 -14.45 2.35
CA ILE A 81 2.50 -14.22 3.42
C ILE A 81 3.08 -14.65 4.77
N ASN A 82 2.98 -13.78 5.78
CA ASN A 82 3.38 -14.12 7.15
C ASN A 82 2.33 -15.05 7.79
N LYS A 83 2.61 -16.36 7.79
CA LYS A 83 1.72 -17.38 8.35
C LYS A 83 1.41 -17.16 9.84
N THR A 84 2.36 -16.61 10.60
CA THR A 84 2.18 -16.35 12.03
C THR A 84 1.14 -15.26 12.26
N GLU A 85 1.19 -14.18 11.48
CA GLU A 85 0.19 -13.10 11.52
C GLU A 85 -1.18 -13.60 11.08
N CYS A 86 -1.26 -14.34 9.96
CA CYS A 86 -2.54 -14.91 9.51
C CYS A 86 -3.17 -15.82 10.57
N LYS A 87 -2.36 -16.64 11.25
CA LYS A 87 -2.83 -17.50 12.33
C LYS A 87 -3.38 -16.67 13.49
N PHE A 88 -2.64 -15.65 13.93
CA PHE A 88 -3.09 -14.75 14.99
C PHE A 88 -4.42 -14.08 14.66
N TRP A 89 -4.57 -13.56 13.43
CA TRP A 89 -5.79 -12.92 12.96
C TRP A 89 -6.98 -13.88 12.95
N SER A 90 -6.79 -15.08 12.41
CA SER A 90 -7.85 -16.09 12.34
C SER A 90 -8.26 -16.61 13.72
N GLU A 91 -7.30 -16.94 14.58
CA GLU A 91 -7.58 -17.44 15.95
C GLU A 91 -8.25 -16.37 16.82
N SER A 92 -7.93 -15.10 16.59
CA SER A 92 -8.53 -13.96 17.31
C SER A 92 -9.82 -13.45 16.68
N LYS A 93 -10.31 -14.08 15.60
CA LYS A 93 -11.48 -13.65 14.82
C LYS A 93 -11.41 -12.20 14.33
N LEU A 94 -10.20 -11.73 14.03
CA LEU A 94 -9.96 -10.38 13.50
C LEU A 94 -10.11 -10.33 11.98
N ASP A 95 -10.15 -11.48 11.32
CA ASP A 95 -10.42 -11.65 9.90
C ASP A 95 -11.75 -11.02 9.46
N VAL A 96 -12.74 -10.93 10.36
CA VAL A 96 -14.01 -10.23 10.10
C VAL A 96 -13.86 -8.72 9.83
N TYR A 97 -12.71 -8.14 10.22
CA TYR A 97 -12.38 -6.73 9.95
C TYR A 97 -11.42 -6.56 8.77
N ALA A 98 -10.97 -7.65 8.15
CA ALA A 98 -10.09 -7.61 7.00
C ALA A 98 -10.90 -7.67 5.70
N TRP A 99 -10.53 -6.86 4.72
CA TRP A 99 -10.87 -7.13 3.32
C TRP A 99 -9.72 -7.93 2.71
N VAL A 100 -9.97 -9.18 2.31
CA VAL A 100 -9.02 -10.01 1.57
C VAL A 100 -9.63 -10.33 0.22
N SER A 101 -8.98 -9.90 -0.88
CA SER A 101 -9.39 -10.16 -2.27
C SER A 101 -8.24 -10.71 -3.10
#